data_AF-A0A4R1MFB7-F1
#
_entry.id   AF-A0A4R1MFB7-F1
#
_cell.length_a   1.000
_cell.length_b   1.000
_cell.length_c   1.000
_cell.angle_alpha   90.00
_cell.angle_beta   90.00
_cell.angle_gamma   90.00
#
_symmetry.space_group_name_H-M   'P 1'
#
loop_
_entity.id
_entity.type
_entity.pdbx_description
1 polymer ?
#
loop_
_entity_poly.entity_id
_entity_poly.type
_entity_poly.pdbx_seq_one_letter_code
_entity_poly.pdbx_strand_id
1 'polypeptide(L)'
;MPISSPMTVKGLLAAYAAGSLTPTEVVTSALAQIDAIDRPEVWILRVPTADVQARAKALEALYEAQGSAVFEQMPLLGVPFAVKDNIDVAGLPTTAACDSFAYTPDTSAFAVQRLIDAGAILIGKTNLDQFATGLVGTRSPYGAVRHTESPLRVSGGSSAGSAVAVAAGCVAFSLGTDTAGSGRVPAGFNGLVGLKPSLGLVSKRGVVPACRSLDTISVFAHDVDDAWRVLREIACFDSLNGYSRKVPSLGLLRSAPRIGVPERLEFYGDAIAGRAFSTTLDTLTTHLHLPTQAIDFEPLKAVSALLYDGPWVAERRAALGTFFETHHEAIDAVVAKVIGKAEQFSAADAFNGQYALADLKRHAEALFGTIDILIVPTTPTHPLIANVQANPVELNSQLGYYTNFVNLLDLCALAVPCQRRSDGLPAGVTLIAPSGADRRLAELGARIQALFANAPEASAATPTLIPPLPFQEPTITLAVVGAHLRGQPLNWQLQEAGARFVKATHTAPGYKLYALANTQPPKPGLVRATQQQGQPIAIELWEVPLRSFGQFVADVPAPLGIGTLQLADGHSVKGFICEPSAVDDDSGALDITPFGGWLAYLASLK
;
A
#
# COMPACT_ATOMS: atom_id res chain seq x y z
N MET A 1 25.73 -9.27 -16.57
CA MET A 1 25.20 -10.56 -16.03
C MET A 1 23.83 -10.29 -15.45
N PRO A 2 22.86 -11.22 -15.53
CA PRO A 2 21.57 -11.05 -14.87
C PRO A 2 21.78 -10.87 -13.36
N ILE A 3 21.04 -9.94 -12.75
CA ILE A 3 21.05 -9.74 -11.30
C ILE A 3 20.45 -11.01 -10.69
N SER A 4 21.22 -11.77 -9.91
CA SER A 4 20.86 -13.11 -9.43
C SER A 4 19.81 -13.14 -8.30
N SER A 5 19.21 -12.00 -7.99
CA SER A 5 18.24 -11.80 -6.90
C SER A 5 17.02 -11.04 -7.44
N PRO A 6 15.82 -11.22 -6.85
CA PRO A 6 14.66 -10.44 -7.25
C PRO A 6 14.99 -8.95 -7.23
N MET A 7 14.59 -8.25 -8.28
CA MET A 7 14.85 -6.83 -8.45
C MET A 7 13.96 -6.05 -7.48
N THR A 8 14.49 -5.62 -6.34
CA THR A 8 13.74 -4.87 -5.31
C THR A 8 14.09 -3.39 -5.35
N VAL A 9 13.12 -2.52 -5.08
CA VAL A 9 13.30 -1.06 -5.00
C VAL A 9 14.34 -0.74 -3.92
N LYS A 10 14.18 -1.30 -2.72
CA LYS A 10 15.15 -1.12 -1.62
C LYS A 10 16.55 -1.59 -2.02
N GLY A 11 16.68 -2.75 -2.67
CA GLY A 11 17.96 -3.32 -3.09
C GLY A 11 18.68 -2.45 -4.11
N LEU A 12 17.95 -1.96 -5.12
CA LEU A 12 18.48 -1.07 -6.15
C LEU A 12 18.95 0.27 -5.56
N LEU A 13 18.13 0.91 -4.73
CA LEU A 13 18.50 2.20 -4.11
C LEU A 13 19.74 2.05 -3.21
N ALA A 14 19.86 0.96 -2.46
CA ALA A 14 21.04 0.69 -1.66
C ALA A 14 22.30 0.47 -2.52
N ALA A 15 22.17 -0.24 -3.65
CA ALA A 15 23.27 -0.47 -4.59
C ALA A 15 23.72 0.83 -5.28
N TYR A 16 22.79 1.71 -5.67
CA TYR A 16 23.10 3.02 -6.24
C TYR A 16 23.80 3.92 -5.21
N ALA A 17 23.30 3.96 -3.97
CA ALA A 17 23.94 4.72 -2.89
C ALA A 17 25.36 4.22 -2.58
N ALA A 18 25.60 2.91 -2.70
CA ALA A 18 26.92 2.30 -2.52
C ALA A 18 27.83 2.41 -3.77
N GLY A 19 27.30 2.87 -4.91
CA GLY A 19 28.01 2.91 -6.19
C GLY A 19 28.35 1.52 -6.77
N SER A 20 27.67 0.46 -6.33
CA SER A 20 27.91 -0.90 -6.78
C SER A 20 27.10 -1.30 -8.02
N LEU A 21 26.07 -0.52 -8.33
CA LEU A 21 25.29 -0.59 -9.56
C LEU A 21 24.98 0.83 -10.04
N THR A 22 24.69 0.95 -11.34
CA THR A 22 24.21 2.17 -11.97
C THR A 22 22.84 1.97 -12.61
N PRO A 23 21.98 3.01 -12.70
CA PRO A 23 20.71 2.95 -13.43
C PRO A 23 20.82 2.34 -14.84
N THR A 24 21.87 2.66 -15.59
CA THR A 24 22.15 2.18 -16.96
C THR A 24 22.39 0.67 -16.96
N GLU A 25 23.20 0.15 -16.03
CA GLU A 25 23.42 -1.29 -15.88
C GLU A 25 22.13 -2.03 -15.54
N VAL A 26 21.32 -1.45 -14.65
CA VAL A 26 20.05 -2.04 -14.21
C VAL A 26 19.03 -2.07 -15.33
N VAL A 27 18.82 -0.99 -16.08
CA VAL A 27 17.88 -1.01 -17.21
C VAL A 27 18.39 -1.90 -18.35
N THR A 28 19.70 -1.98 -18.57
CA THR A 28 20.28 -2.93 -19.53
C THR A 28 19.98 -4.37 -19.14
N SER A 29 20.14 -4.71 -17.86
CA SER A 29 19.80 -6.02 -17.32
C SER A 29 18.30 -6.31 -17.41
N ALA A 30 17.44 -5.34 -17.10
CA ALA A 30 15.99 -5.44 -17.20
C ALA A 30 15.53 -5.73 -18.64
N LEU A 31 16.06 -4.99 -19.63
CA LEU A 31 15.74 -5.19 -21.04
C LEU A 31 16.23 -6.56 -21.53
N ALA A 32 17.43 -6.99 -21.13
CA ALA A 32 17.94 -8.32 -21.44
C ALA A 32 17.07 -9.43 -20.83
N GLN A 33 16.55 -9.24 -19.61
CA GLN A 33 15.64 -10.17 -18.97
C GLN A 33 14.31 -10.27 -19.73
N ILE A 34 13.75 -9.14 -20.18
CA ILE A 34 12.53 -9.11 -20.99
C ILE A 34 12.72 -9.92 -22.28
N ASP A 35 13.84 -9.74 -22.97
CA ASP A 35 14.14 -10.48 -24.20
C ASP A 35 14.39 -11.97 -23.90
N ALA A 36 15.03 -12.30 -22.78
CA ALA A 36 15.36 -13.68 -22.40
C ALA A 36 14.15 -14.53 -22.03
N ILE A 37 13.13 -13.95 -21.39
CA ILE A 37 11.91 -14.71 -21.03
C ILE A 37 11.01 -14.98 -22.24
N ASP A 38 11.15 -14.19 -23.32
CA ASP A 38 10.37 -14.28 -24.56
C ASP A 38 8.85 -14.46 -24.32
N ARG A 39 8.30 -13.50 -23.56
CA ARG A 39 6.87 -13.45 -23.19
C ARG A 39 6.22 -12.21 -23.79
N PRO A 40 6.06 -12.11 -25.12
CA PRO A 40 5.51 -10.92 -25.76
C PRO A 40 4.11 -10.58 -25.25
N GLU A 41 3.33 -11.56 -24.81
CA GLU A 41 1.98 -11.33 -24.29
C GLU A 41 1.94 -10.50 -22.98
N VAL A 42 3.08 -10.29 -22.31
CA VAL A 42 3.17 -9.47 -21.09
C VAL A 42 3.09 -7.97 -21.41
N TRP A 43 3.53 -7.57 -22.60
CA TRP A 43 3.73 -6.17 -22.98
C TRP A 43 2.85 -5.82 -24.18
N ILE A 44 2.03 -4.79 -24.05
CA ILE A 44 1.36 -4.17 -25.21
C ILE A 44 2.34 -3.21 -25.90
N LEU A 45 3.12 -2.47 -25.11
CA LEU A 45 4.12 -1.54 -25.63
C LEU A 45 5.37 -1.57 -24.74
N ARG A 46 6.54 -1.58 -25.36
CA ARG A 46 7.83 -1.36 -24.70
C ARG A 46 8.33 0.03 -25.05
N VAL A 47 8.81 0.78 -24.06
CA VAL A 47 9.50 2.05 -24.32
C VAL A 47 10.75 1.75 -25.15
N PRO A 48 11.06 2.54 -26.20
CA PRO A 48 12.26 2.31 -27.00
C PRO A 48 13.52 2.24 -26.13
N THR A 49 14.38 1.25 -26.39
CA THR A 49 15.62 1.04 -25.63
C THR A 49 16.47 2.31 -25.52
N ALA A 50 16.55 3.08 -26.59
CA ALA A 50 17.30 4.34 -26.60
C ALA A 50 16.77 5.35 -25.57
N ASP A 51 15.45 5.45 -25.40
CA ASP A 51 14.82 6.39 -24.47
C ASP A 51 14.99 5.94 -23.02
N VAL A 52 14.83 4.63 -22.76
CA VAL A 52 15.10 4.03 -21.43
C VAL A 52 16.55 4.28 -21.01
N GLN A 53 17.50 4.04 -21.93
CA GLN A 53 18.93 4.26 -21.71
C GLN A 53 19.28 5.73 -21.53
N ALA A 54 18.67 6.62 -22.32
CA ALA A 54 18.86 8.07 -22.20
C ALA A 54 18.36 8.58 -20.84
N ARG A 55 17.20 8.10 -20.37
CA ARG A 55 16.68 8.43 -19.03
C ARG A 55 17.61 7.94 -17.93
N ALA A 56 18.12 6.72 -18.02
CA ALA A 56 19.04 6.17 -17.03
C ALA A 56 20.32 7.01 -16.91
N LYS A 57 20.95 7.35 -18.06
CA LYS A 57 22.14 8.23 -18.09
C LYS A 57 21.88 9.62 -17.53
N ALA A 58 20.71 10.20 -17.79
CA ALA A 58 20.35 11.50 -17.24
C ALA A 58 20.24 11.46 -15.70
N LEU A 59 19.71 10.38 -15.14
CA LEU A 59 19.61 10.18 -13.68
C LEU A 59 20.98 9.93 -13.04
N GLU A 60 21.87 9.22 -13.73
CA GLU A 60 23.29 9.07 -13.32
C GLU A 60 24.00 10.41 -13.25
N ALA A 61 23.90 11.23 -14.29
CA ALA A 61 24.52 12.56 -14.30
C ALA A 61 23.98 13.45 -13.16
N LEU A 62 22.70 13.33 -12.82
CA LEU A 62 22.11 14.02 -11.66
C LEU A 62 22.69 13.52 -10.34
N TYR A 63 22.86 12.21 -10.19
CA TYR A 63 23.49 11.62 -9.02
C TYR A 63 24.96 12.03 -8.88
N GLU A 64 25.72 12.04 -9.97
CA GLU A 64 27.11 12.53 -9.98
C GLU A 64 27.20 14.00 -9.55
N ALA A 65 26.26 14.84 -9.98
CA ALA A 65 26.24 16.25 -9.66
C ALA A 65 25.81 16.56 -8.21
N GLN A 66 24.88 15.78 -7.63
CA GLN A 66 24.26 16.08 -6.33
C GLN A 66 24.63 15.11 -5.20
N GLY A 67 25.29 14.00 -5.52
CA GLY A 67 25.55 12.92 -4.58
C GLY A 67 24.27 12.35 -3.97
N SER A 68 24.35 11.94 -2.71
CA SER A 68 23.23 11.32 -1.98
C SER A 68 22.03 12.23 -1.77
N ALA A 69 22.19 13.56 -1.88
CA ALA A 69 21.09 14.51 -1.75
C ALA A 69 20.02 14.32 -2.84
N VAL A 70 20.35 13.72 -3.98
CA VAL A 70 19.38 13.46 -5.06
C VAL A 70 18.24 12.55 -4.59
N PHE A 71 18.50 11.62 -3.65
CA PHE A 71 17.49 10.67 -3.16
C PHE A 71 16.38 11.35 -2.35
N GLU A 72 16.60 12.57 -1.84
CA GLU A 72 15.55 13.36 -1.19
C GLU A 72 14.53 13.90 -2.21
N GLN A 73 14.99 14.20 -3.43
CA GLN A 73 14.16 14.70 -4.53
C GLN A 73 13.60 13.57 -5.40
N MET A 74 14.39 12.52 -5.59
CA MET A 74 14.12 11.36 -6.42
C MET A 74 14.22 10.08 -5.60
N PRO A 75 13.24 9.80 -4.70
CA PRO A 75 13.28 8.64 -3.82
C PRO A 75 13.20 7.28 -4.54
N LEU A 76 12.88 7.28 -5.83
CA LEU A 76 12.86 6.11 -6.72
C LEU A 76 13.88 6.23 -7.87
N LEU A 77 14.96 7.00 -7.67
CA LEU A 77 16.02 7.23 -8.66
C LEU A 77 16.44 5.92 -9.35
N GLY A 78 16.25 5.86 -10.68
CA GLY A 78 16.77 4.77 -11.51
C GLY A 78 16.05 3.44 -11.35
N VAL A 79 14.91 3.40 -10.65
CA VAL A 79 14.16 2.16 -10.40
C VAL A 79 13.26 1.87 -11.62
N PRO A 80 13.44 0.72 -12.31
CA PRO A 80 12.62 0.36 -13.46
C PRO A 80 11.22 -0.09 -13.04
N PHE A 81 10.20 0.43 -13.72
CA PHE A 81 8.80 0.08 -13.46
C PHE A 81 7.98 -0.09 -14.73
N ALA A 82 6.84 -0.76 -14.61
CA ALA A 82 5.87 -0.92 -15.68
C ALA A 82 4.49 -0.40 -15.26
N VAL A 83 3.65 -0.04 -16.24
CA VAL A 83 2.27 0.40 -15.97
C VAL A 83 1.30 -0.38 -16.81
N LYS A 84 0.15 -0.75 -16.24
CA LYS A 84 -0.96 -1.35 -16.98
C LYS A 84 -1.42 -0.44 -18.11
N ASP A 85 -1.73 -1.01 -19.27
CA ASP A 85 -2.14 -0.24 -20.45
C ASP A 85 -3.59 0.30 -20.41
N ASN A 86 -4.10 0.59 -19.22
CA ASN A 86 -5.25 1.47 -19.00
C ASN A 86 -4.86 2.73 -18.20
N ILE A 87 -3.57 2.96 -18.01
CA ILE A 87 -2.98 4.10 -17.29
C ILE A 87 -2.16 4.91 -18.30
N ASP A 88 -2.46 6.18 -18.41
CA ASP A 88 -1.86 7.09 -19.38
C ASP A 88 -0.39 7.37 -19.09
N VAL A 89 0.39 7.43 -20.17
CA VAL A 89 1.77 7.92 -20.19
C VAL A 89 1.88 8.87 -21.36
N ALA A 90 2.31 10.11 -21.12
CA ALA A 90 2.41 11.12 -22.17
C ALA A 90 3.19 10.60 -23.39
N GLY A 91 2.61 10.76 -24.57
CA GLY A 91 3.25 10.38 -25.85
C GLY A 91 3.29 8.88 -26.14
N LEU A 92 2.79 8.00 -25.25
CA LEU A 92 2.65 6.57 -25.51
C LEU A 92 1.17 6.18 -25.62
N PRO A 93 0.76 5.41 -26.65
CA PRO A 93 -0.61 4.94 -26.77
C PRO A 93 -1.12 4.25 -25.48
N THR A 94 -2.39 4.50 -25.17
CA THR A 94 -3.19 3.75 -24.19
C THR A 94 -4.28 3.03 -24.96
N THR A 95 -4.35 1.70 -24.88
CA THR A 95 -5.30 0.88 -25.66
C THR A 95 -6.39 0.24 -24.80
N ALA A 96 -6.17 0.09 -23.48
CA ALA A 96 -6.99 -0.73 -22.60
C ALA A 96 -7.19 -2.17 -23.14
N ALA A 97 -6.17 -2.71 -23.82
CA ALA A 97 -6.16 -3.96 -24.56
C ALA A 97 -7.19 -4.02 -25.73
N CYS A 98 -7.42 -2.89 -26.39
CA CYS A 98 -8.27 -2.78 -27.58
C CYS A 98 -7.65 -1.78 -28.57
N ASP A 99 -7.11 -2.28 -29.69
CA ASP A 99 -6.46 -1.43 -30.71
C ASP A 99 -7.37 -0.31 -31.21
N SER A 100 -8.66 -0.61 -31.45
CA SER A 100 -9.63 0.37 -31.96
C SER A 100 -10.02 1.44 -30.93
N PHE A 101 -9.74 1.22 -29.65
CA PHE A 101 -9.94 2.20 -28.58
C PHE A 101 -8.72 3.11 -28.37
N ALA A 102 -7.60 2.81 -29.03
CA ALA A 102 -6.33 3.45 -28.74
C ALA A 102 -6.36 4.97 -28.94
N TYR A 103 -5.76 5.68 -27.99
CA TYR A 103 -5.45 7.10 -28.10
C TYR A 103 -4.07 7.36 -27.52
N THR A 104 -3.44 8.49 -27.87
CA THR A 104 -2.17 8.93 -27.28
C THR A 104 -2.43 10.15 -26.40
N PRO A 105 -2.24 10.06 -25.08
CA PRO A 105 -2.45 11.18 -24.18
C PRO A 105 -1.28 12.19 -24.25
N ASP A 106 -1.59 13.48 -24.17
CA ASP A 106 -0.58 14.54 -24.06
C ASP A 106 0.04 14.63 -22.66
N THR A 107 -0.66 14.12 -21.65
CA THR A 107 -0.24 14.15 -20.25
C THR A 107 -0.28 12.76 -19.64
N SER A 108 0.75 12.41 -18.87
CA SER A 108 0.76 11.19 -18.07
C SER A 108 -0.33 11.20 -17.00
N ALA A 109 -0.78 10.01 -16.61
CA ALA A 109 -1.62 9.85 -15.43
C ALA A 109 -0.94 10.47 -14.20
N PHE A 110 -1.72 11.01 -13.28
CA PHE A 110 -1.19 11.72 -12.11
C PHE A 110 -0.20 10.87 -11.31
N ALA A 111 -0.53 9.60 -11.05
CA ALA A 111 0.35 8.68 -10.36
C ALA A 111 1.63 8.37 -11.15
N VAL A 112 1.53 8.23 -12.47
CA VAL A 112 2.70 7.96 -13.34
C VAL A 112 3.66 9.14 -13.34
N GLN A 113 3.14 10.36 -13.49
CA GLN A 113 3.99 11.56 -13.48
C GLN A 113 4.76 11.67 -12.16
N ARG A 114 4.09 11.41 -11.02
CA ARG A 114 4.74 11.44 -9.71
C ARG A 114 5.86 10.39 -9.58
N LEU A 115 5.70 9.20 -10.16
CA LEU A 115 6.76 8.19 -10.16
C LEU A 115 7.95 8.61 -11.04
N ILE A 116 7.68 9.19 -12.21
CA ILE A 116 8.72 9.72 -13.10
C ILE A 116 9.48 10.86 -12.41
N ASP A 117 8.77 11.78 -11.77
CA ASP A 117 9.35 12.89 -11.01
C ASP A 117 10.18 12.39 -9.82
N ALA A 118 9.73 11.31 -9.16
CA ALA A 118 10.47 10.60 -8.13
C ALA A 118 11.70 9.83 -8.67
N GLY A 119 11.97 9.86 -9.97
CA GLY A 119 13.16 9.29 -10.60
C GLY A 119 13.00 7.87 -11.14
N ALA A 120 11.81 7.28 -11.09
CA ALA A 120 11.56 5.94 -11.65
C ALA A 120 11.65 5.96 -13.19
N ILE A 121 12.03 4.82 -13.77
CA ILE A 121 12.22 4.65 -15.22
C ILE A 121 11.13 3.73 -15.78
N LEU A 122 10.26 4.26 -16.63
CA LEU A 122 9.22 3.47 -17.27
C LEU A 122 9.84 2.54 -18.33
N ILE A 123 9.53 1.24 -18.23
CA ILE A 123 9.97 0.21 -19.19
C ILE A 123 8.89 -0.07 -20.24
N GLY A 124 7.60 0.00 -19.90
CA GLY A 124 6.54 -0.25 -20.86
C GLY A 124 5.13 -0.28 -20.30
N LYS A 125 4.17 -0.42 -21.22
CA LYS A 125 2.74 -0.62 -20.97
C LYS A 125 2.44 -2.12 -21.00
N THR A 126 1.92 -2.66 -19.90
CA THR A 126 1.67 -4.11 -19.74
C THR A 126 0.26 -4.50 -20.12
N ASN A 127 0.10 -5.72 -20.63
CA ASN A 127 -1.16 -6.31 -21.05
C ASN A 127 -2.16 -6.49 -19.88
N LEU A 128 -3.45 -6.54 -20.23
CA LEU A 128 -4.57 -6.63 -19.30
C LEU A 128 -5.76 -7.38 -19.91
N ASP A 129 -6.67 -7.89 -19.07
CA ASP A 129 -8.03 -8.20 -19.56
C ASP A 129 -8.67 -6.90 -20.08
N GLN A 130 -9.29 -6.96 -21.27
CA GLN A 130 -9.78 -5.79 -22.00
C GLN A 130 -10.71 -4.92 -21.17
N PHE A 131 -10.48 -3.61 -21.21
CA PHE A 131 -11.16 -2.59 -20.40
C PHE A 131 -11.14 -2.89 -18.88
N ALA A 132 -10.08 -3.57 -18.43
CA ALA A 132 -9.93 -4.05 -17.06
C ALA A 132 -11.15 -4.87 -16.57
N THR A 133 -11.72 -5.70 -17.46
CA THR A 133 -12.91 -6.51 -17.17
C THR A 133 -12.57 -8.00 -17.07
N GLY A 134 -12.02 -8.39 -15.92
CA GLY A 134 -11.70 -9.79 -15.62
C GLY A 134 -10.77 -9.97 -14.44
N LEU A 135 -10.68 -11.21 -13.97
CA LEU A 135 -9.76 -11.68 -12.94
C LEU A 135 -8.83 -12.79 -13.46
N VAL A 136 -8.76 -12.99 -14.78
CA VAL A 136 -8.14 -14.17 -15.40
C VAL A 136 -6.91 -13.85 -16.25
N GLY A 137 -6.82 -12.67 -16.88
CA GLY A 137 -5.68 -12.31 -17.75
C GLY A 137 -5.69 -12.96 -19.13
N THR A 138 -6.83 -13.50 -19.56
CA THR A 138 -6.99 -14.24 -20.83
C THR A 138 -7.88 -13.51 -21.84
N ARG A 139 -8.50 -12.38 -21.46
CA ARG A 139 -9.47 -11.64 -22.29
C ARG A 139 -8.79 -10.47 -22.99
N SER A 140 -7.73 -10.77 -23.75
CA SER A 140 -6.93 -9.78 -24.45
C SER A 140 -6.61 -10.25 -25.87
N PRO A 141 -6.80 -9.40 -26.90
CA PRO A 141 -6.38 -9.71 -28.26
C PRO A 141 -4.84 -9.79 -28.38
N TYR A 142 -4.09 -9.23 -27.43
CA TYR A 142 -2.62 -9.32 -27.36
C TYR A 142 -2.14 -10.66 -26.77
N GLY A 143 -3.05 -11.60 -26.52
CA GLY A 143 -2.76 -12.94 -26.02
C GLY A 143 -3.05 -13.11 -24.54
N ALA A 144 -3.31 -14.36 -24.15
CA ALA A 144 -3.52 -14.76 -22.76
C ALA A 144 -2.18 -14.75 -22.01
N VAL A 145 -2.10 -13.95 -20.95
CA VAL A 145 -0.90 -13.86 -20.12
C VAL A 145 -0.79 -15.11 -19.26
N ARG A 146 0.26 -15.90 -19.48
CA ARG A 146 0.48 -17.16 -18.77
C ARG A 146 1.16 -16.91 -17.42
N HIS A 147 0.85 -17.71 -16.41
CA HIS A 147 1.56 -17.70 -15.13
C HIS A 147 3.08 -17.90 -15.31
N THR A 148 3.89 -17.31 -14.43
CA THR A 148 5.37 -17.31 -14.53
C THR A 148 5.96 -18.71 -14.37
N GLU A 149 5.51 -19.48 -13.38
CA GLU A 149 6.09 -20.81 -13.07
C GLU A 149 5.28 -21.98 -13.67
N SER A 150 4.11 -21.71 -14.26
CA SER A 150 3.22 -22.75 -14.81
C SER A 150 2.46 -22.23 -16.02
N PRO A 151 3.05 -22.31 -17.23
CA PRO A 151 2.51 -21.65 -18.43
C PRO A 151 1.11 -22.10 -18.89
N LEU A 152 0.58 -23.21 -18.36
CA LEU A 152 -0.78 -23.68 -18.63
C LEU A 152 -1.85 -22.98 -17.78
N ARG A 153 -1.42 -22.27 -16.72
CA ARG A 153 -2.29 -21.59 -15.77
C ARG A 153 -2.42 -20.11 -16.10
N VAL A 154 -3.57 -19.57 -15.71
CA VAL A 154 -3.81 -18.13 -15.81
C VAL A 154 -2.82 -17.36 -14.93
N SER A 155 -2.34 -16.21 -15.41
CA SER A 155 -1.60 -15.26 -14.57
C SER A 155 -2.49 -14.57 -13.52
N GLY A 156 -3.80 -14.61 -13.73
CA GLY A 156 -4.75 -13.72 -13.06
C GLY A 156 -4.83 -12.39 -13.78
N GLY A 157 -5.94 -11.70 -13.56
CA GLY A 157 -6.24 -10.42 -14.20
C GLY A 157 -6.98 -9.45 -13.27
N SER A 158 -7.35 -8.29 -13.75
CA SER A 158 -7.09 -7.79 -15.10
C SER A 158 -5.67 -7.23 -15.26
N SER A 159 -4.91 -7.01 -14.19
CA SER A 159 -3.54 -6.47 -14.25
C SER A 159 -2.49 -7.56 -14.54
N ALA A 160 -2.73 -8.31 -15.61
CA ALA A 160 -2.07 -9.58 -15.92
C ALA A 160 -0.58 -9.41 -16.23
N GLY A 161 -0.25 -8.56 -17.21
CA GLY A 161 1.13 -8.29 -17.57
C GLY A 161 1.89 -7.56 -16.45
N SER A 162 1.23 -6.70 -15.67
CA SER A 162 1.85 -5.98 -14.55
C SER A 162 2.40 -6.94 -13.50
N ALA A 163 1.61 -7.95 -13.11
CA ALA A 163 2.05 -8.96 -12.16
C ALA A 163 3.16 -9.84 -12.73
N VAL A 164 3.03 -10.31 -13.98
CA VAL A 164 4.05 -11.17 -14.60
C VAL A 164 5.36 -10.44 -14.83
N ALA A 165 5.35 -9.16 -15.20
CA ALA A 165 6.56 -8.36 -15.38
C ALA A 165 7.39 -8.25 -14.09
N VAL A 166 6.73 -8.08 -12.94
CA VAL A 166 7.41 -8.05 -11.63
C VAL A 166 7.88 -9.45 -11.26
N ALA A 167 6.99 -10.45 -11.31
CA ALA A 167 7.32 -11.82 -10.91
C ALA A 167 8.45 -12.45 -11.75
N ALA A 168 8.58 -12.07 -13.03
CA ALA A 168 9.65 -12.50 -13.91
C ALA A 168 10.94 -11.67 -13.78
N GLY A 169 11.01 -10.71 -12.86
CA GLY A 169 12.18 -9.87 -12.62
C GLY A 169 12.49 -8.88 -13.74
N CYS A 170 11.50 -8.54 -14.59
CA CYS A 170 11.67 -7.57 -15.66
C CYS A 170 11.69 -6.12 -15.15
N VAL A 171 11.00 -5.87 -14.04
CA VAL A 171 10.88 -4.56 -13.39
C VAL A 171 10.80 -4.75 -11.88
N ALA A 172 11.18 -3.72 -11.11
CA ALA A 172 11.17 -3.80 -9.64
C ALA A 172 9.75 -3.72 -9.05
N PHE A 173 8.89 -2.95 -9.70
CA PHE A 173 7.48 -2.82 -9.34
C PHE A 173 6.64 -2.50 -10.58
N SER A 174 5.32 -2.63 -10.45
CA SER A 174 4.40 -2.20 -11.50
C SER A 174 3.11 -1.61 -10.96
N LEU A 175 2.48 -0.75 -11.76
CA LEU A 175 1.14 -0.26 -11.49
C LEU A 175 0.10 -1.11 -12.20
N GLY A 176 -0.92 -1.51 -11.45
CA GLY A 176 -2.17 -2.07 -11.95
C GLY A 176 -3.36 -1.19 -11.61
N THR A 177 -4.55 -1.73 -11.86
CA THR A 177 -5.80 -1.19 -11.29
C THR A 177 -6.56 -2.28 -10.58
N ASP A 178 -7.35 -1.90 -9.57
CA ASP A 178 -8.19 -2.82 -8.81
C ASP A 178 -9.57 -2.21 -8.56
N THR A 179 -10.59 -2.79 -9.21
CA THR A 179 -12.00 -2.55 -8.92
C THR A 179 -12.57 -3.63 -7.99
N ALA A 180 -12.20 -4.88 -8.27
CA ALA A 180 -12.86 -6.07 -7.73
C ALA A 180 -11.90 -7.25 -7.51
N GLY A 181 -10.60 -7.00 -7.51
CA GLY A 181 -9.57 -8.03 -7.29
C GLY A 181 -8.36 -7.93 -8.21
N SER A 182 -8.37 -7.01 -9.18
CA SER A 182 -7.35 -6.95 -10.23
C SER A 182 -5.95 -6.52 -9.78
N GLY A 183 -5.78 -6.05 -8.56
CA GLY A 183 -4.49 -5.81 -7.89
C GLY A 183 -4.10 -6.92 -6.90
N ARG A 184 -5.00 -7.87 -6.63
CA ARG A 184 -4.89 -8.90 -5.59
C ARG A 184 -4.78 -10.30 -6.17
N VAL A 185 -5.70 -10.68 -7.07
CA VAL A 185 -5.71 -12.01 -7.72
C VAL A 185 -4.40 -12.27 -8.48
N PRO A 186 -3.90 -11.36 -9.36
CA PRO A 186 -2.63 -11.59 -10.03
C PRO A 186 -1.44 -11.64 -9.06
N ALA A 187 -1.48 -10.90 -7.95
CA ALA A 187 -0.43 -10.95 -6.93
C ALA A 187 -0.40 -12.32 -6.24
N GLY A 188 -1.57 -12.82 -5.83
CA GLY A 188 -1.72 -14.13 -5.20
C GLY A 188 -1.24 -15.27 -6.08
N PHE A 189 -1.55 -15.25 -7.37
CA PHE A 189 -1.08 -16.29 -8.29
C PHE A 189 0.42 -16.25 -8.53
N ASN A 190 1.05 -15.08 -8.62
CA ASN A 190 2.47 -14.97 -8.99
C ASN A 190 3.41 -14.79 -7.78
N GLY A 191 2.92 -15.03 -6.55
CA GLY A 191 3.75 -14.93 -5.34
C GLY A 191 4.27 -13.53 -5.06
N LEU A 192 3.47 -12.50 -5.37
CA LEU A 192 3.81 -11.10 -5.16
C LEU A 192 3.00 -10.46 -4.03
N VAL A 193 3.49 -9.33 -3.56
CA VAL A 193 2.69 -8.39 -2.78
C VAL A 193 1.81 -7.58 -3.74
N GLY A 194 0.50 -7.53 -3.43
CA GLY A 194 -0.49 -6.73 -4.16
C GLY A 194 -1.12 -5.71 -3.24
N LEU A 195 -0.71 -4.45 -3.34
CA LEU A 195 -1.24 -3.36 -2.53
C LEU A 195 -2.42 -2.71 -3.23
N LYS A 196 -3.60 -2.75 -2.59
CA LYS A 196 -4.80 -2.04 -3.01
C LYS A 196 -5.10 -0.93 -1.99
N PRO A 197 -4.80 0.33 -2.30
CA PRO A 197 -4.95 1.41 -1.34
C PRO A 197 -6.42 1.73 -1.06
N SER A 198 -6.67 2.42 0.05
CA SER A 198 -7.93 3.11 0.33
C SER A 198 -8.42 3.89 -0.89
N LEU A 199 -9.73 3.89 -1.14
CA LEU A 199 -10.26 4.56 -2.33
C LEU A 199 -9.97 6.06 -2.30
N GLY A 200 -9.62 6.64 -3.44
CA GLY A 200 -9.32 8.07 -3.55
C GLY A 200 -7.99 8.52 -2.94
N LEU A 201 -7.25 7.65 -2.23
CA LEU A 201 -5.91 7.96 -1.72
C LEU A 201 -4.92 8.23 -2.86
N VAL A 202 -5.06 7.50 -3.96
CA VAL A 202 -4.31 7.70 -5.21
C VAL A 202 -5.26 8.25 -6.26
N SER A 203 -4.85 9.32 -6.95
CA SER A 203 -5.65 9.86 -8.06
C SER A 203 -5.69 8.89 -9.23
N LYS A 204 -6.87 8.78 -9.85
CA LYS A 204 -7.13 8.02 -11.08
C LYS A 204 -7.22 8.91 -12.32
N ARG A 205 -6.77 10.16 -12.25
CA ARG A 205 -6.70 11.04 -13.41
C ARG A 205 -5.67 10.48 -14.41
N GLY A 206 -6.11 10.31 -15.67
CA GLY A 206 -5.35 9.60 -16.70
C GLY A 206 -5.47 8.07 -16.61
N VAL A 207 -6.52 7.54 -15.99
CA VAL A 207 -6.84 6.11 -16.01
C VAL A 207 -8.13 5.92 -16.80
N VAL A 208 -8.13 5.02 -17.78
CA VAL A 208 -9.35 4.62 -18.50
C VAL A 208 -10.28 3.92 -17.49
N PRO A 209 -11.49 4.44 -17.24
CA PRO A 209 -12.34 3.92 -16.17
C PRO A 209 -12.89 2.54 -16.49
N ALA A 210 -12.94 1.68 -15.48
CA ALA A 210 -13.64 0.40 -15.48
C ALA A 210 -14.95 0.53 -14.69
N CYS A 211 -14.87 0.80 -13.39
CA CYS A 211 -16.00 1.29 -12.62
C CYS A 211 -15.55 2.57 -11.92
N ARG A 212 -15.81 3.72 -12.53
CA ARG A 212 -15.21 4.99 -12.11
C ARG A 212 -15.38 5.21 -10.62
N SER A 213 -16.53 4.93 -10.00
CA SER A 213 -16.72 5.15 -8.57
C SER A 213 -15.89 4.23 -7.65
N LEU A 214 -15.47 3.07 -8.14
CA LEU A 214 -14.82 2.01 -7.37
C LEU A 214 -13.34 1.79 -7.72
N ASP A 215 -12.86 2.31 -8.84
CA ASP A 215 -11.49 2.07 -9.31
C ASP A 215 -10.44 2.70 -8.39
N THR A 216 -9.35 1.96 -8.19
CA THR A 216 -8.10 2.47 -7.63
C THR A 216 -6.88 1.93 -8.37
N ILE A 217 -5.77 2.66 -8.35
CA ILE A 217 -4.48 2.16 -8.80
C ILE A 217 -3.93 1.22 -7.74
N SER A 218 -3.41 0.06 -8.15
CA SER A 218 -2.75 -0.92 -7.29
C SER A 218 -1.27 -0.99 -7.58
N VAL A 219 -0.48 -1.48 -6.62
CA VAL A 219 0.96 -1.69 -6.77
C VAL A 219 1.29 -3.18 -6.63
N PHE A 220 2.10 -3.70 -7.55
CA PHE A 220 2.75 -5.01 -7.42
C PHE A 220 4.23 -4.84 -7.10
N ALA A 221 4.72 -5.59 -6.11
CA ALA A 221 6.14 -5.64 -5.76
C ALA A 221 6.48 -7.03 -5.16
N HIS A 222 7.77 -7.32 -4.99
CA HIS A 222 8.22 -8.53 -4.31
C HIS A 222 8.01 -8.47 -2.80
N ASP A 223 8.02 -7.28 -2.21
CA ASP A 223 7.86 -7.10 -0.78
C ASP A 223 7.00 -5.90 -0.38
N VAL A 224 6.60 -5.90 0.89
CA VAL A 224 5.68 -4.90 1.45
C VAL A 224 6.36 -3.54 1.58
N ASP A 225 7.67 -3.49 1.84
CA ASP A 225 8.42 -2.23 1.94
C ASP A 225 8.45 -1.52 0.59
N ASP A 226 8.76 -2.26 -0.48
CA ASP A 226 8.77 -1.76 -1.85
C ASP A 226 7.38 -1.28 -2.31
N ALA A 227 6.34 -2.08 -2.06
CA ALA A 227 4.97 -1.67 -2.39
C ALA A 227 4.58 -0.38 -1.63
N TRP A 228 4.99 -0.26 -0.37
CA TRP A 228 4.72 0.91 0.46
C TRP A 228 5.52 2.14 0.03
N ARG A 229 6.79 1.98 -0.35
CA ARG A 229 7.63 3.06 -0.92
C ARG A 229 6.98 3.66 -2.16
N VAL A 230 6.50 2.81 -3.08
CA VAL A 230 5.78 3.26 -4.27
C VAL A 230 4.48 3.97 -3.89
N LEU A 231 3.70 3.42 -2.96
CA LEU A 231 2.46 4.06 -2.49
C LEU A 231 2.71 5.46 -1.91
N ARG A 232 3.78 5.64 -1.11
CA ARG A 232 4.13 6.95 -0.53
C ARG A 232 4.33 8.03 -1.58
N GLU A 233 4.88 7.67 -2.74
CA GLU A 233 5.11 8.62 -3.81
C GLU A 233 3.83 9.01 -4.54
N ILE A 234 2.87 8.09 -4.68
CA ILE A 234 1.62 8.33 -5.45
C ILE A 234 0.41 8.70 -4.58
N ALA A 235 0.49 8.51 -3.25
CA ALA A 235 -0.56 8.86 -2.29
C ALA A 235 -0.62 10.37 -2.06
N CYS A 236 -1.28 11.08 -2.98
CA CYS A 236 -1.41 12.53 -2.97
C CYS A 236 -2.80 12.95 -3.45
N PHE A 237 -3.41 13.90 -2.73
CA PHE A 237 -4.69 14.49 -3.11
C PHE A 237 -4.55 15.24 -4.44
N ASP A 238 -5.48 14.96 -5.35
CA ASP A 238 -5.59 15.62 -6.65
C ASP A 238 -6.93 16.32 -6.74
N SER A 239 -6.93 17.65 -6.59
CA SER A 239 -8.14 18.47 -6.66
C SER A 239 -8.84 18.44 -8.02
N LEU A 240 -8.18 17.94 -9.07
CA LEU A 240 -8.75 17.82 -10.41
C LEU A 240 -9.47 16.48 -10.63
N ASN A 241 -9.45 15.58 -9.66
CA ASN A 241 -10.15 14.31 -9.70
C ASN A 241 -11.26 14.27 -8.64
N GLY A 242 -12.51 14.24 -9.07
CA GLY A 242 -13.69 14.26 -8.19
C GLY A 242 -13.83 13.08 -7.22
N TYR A 243 -13.03 12.02 -7.36
CA TYR A 243 -12.98 10.90 -6.42
C TYR A 243 -11.67 10.83 -5.61
N SER A 244 -10.75 11.79 -5.79
CA SER A 244 -9.59 11.89 -4.90
C SER A 244 -10.04 12.36 -3.52
N ARG A 245 -9.45 11.79 -2.46
CA ARG A 245 -9.82 12.08 -1.07
C ARG A 245 -8.57 12.28 -0.23
N LYS A 246 -8.66 13.21 0.72
CA LYS A 246 -7.72 13.35 1.83
C LYS A 246 -8.04 12.29 2.88
N VAL A 247 -7.69 11.03 2.60
CA VAL A 247 -8.04 9.89 3.46
C VAL A 247 -7.32 10.01 4.81
N PRO A 248 -8.05 10.11 5.94
CA PRO A 248 -7.42 10.16 7.26
C PRO A 248 -6.78 8.82 7.63
N SER A 249 -5.54 8.82 8.11
CA SER A 249 -4.88 7.60 8.60
C SER A 249 -5.47 7.16 9.94
N LEU A 250 -5.74 5.86 10.11
CA LEU A 250 -6.23 5.30 11.37
C LEU A 250 -5.13 5.06 12.41
N GLY A 251 -3.86 5.39 12.13
CA GLY A 251 -2.74 5.14 13.04
C GLY A 251 -2.45 3.66 13.26
N LEU A 252 -1.46 3.34 14.10
CA LEU A 252 -1.13 1.96 14.48
C LEU A 252 -1.87 1.53 15.75
N LEU A 253 -2.04 0.22 15.94
CA LEU A 253 -2.63 -0.34 17.15
C LEU A 253 -1.55 -0.60 18.19
N ARG A 254 -1.82 -0.26 19.45
CA ARG A 254 -0.95 -0.60 20.59
C ARG A 254 -0.89 -2.11 20.82
N SER A 255 -2.04 -2.78 20.73
CA SER A 255 -2.18 -4.22 20.93
C SER A 255 -2.15 -4.97 19.59
N ALA A 256 -2.01 -6.29 19.65
CA ALA A 256 -2.21 -7.14 18.49
C ALA A 256 -3.60 -6.88 17.86
N PRO A 257 -3.70 -6.80 16.52
CA PRO A 257 -4.98 -6.60 15.85
C PRO A 257 -5.90 -7.79 16.08
N ARG A 258 -7.20 -7.52 16.26
CA ARG A 258 -8.27 -8.53 16.27
C ARG A 258 -8.51 -8.99 14.83
N ILE A 259 -8.34 -10.28 14.58
CA ILE A 259 -8.42 -10.84 13.23
C ILE A 259 -9.78 -11.51 13.01
N GLY A 260 -10.49 -11.11 11.98
CA GLY A 260 -11.65 -11.84 11.46
C GLY A 260 -11.24 -12.85 10.41
N VAL A 261 -11.85 -14.03 10.42
CA VAL A 261 -11.72 -15.06 9.38
C VAL A 261 -13.11 -15.59 9.05
N PRO A 262 -13.51 -15.74 7.77
CA PRO A 262 -14.81 -16.32 7.41
C PRO A 262 -15.04 -17.65 8.11
N GLU A 263 -16.20 -17.82 8.75
CA GLU A 263 -16.57 -19.08 9.40
C GLU A 263 -16.62 -20.23 8.38
N ARG A 264 -17.10 -19.94 7.17
CA ARG A 264 -17.18 -20.88 6.06
C ARG A 264 -16.31 -20.38 4.90
N LEU A 265 -15.33 -21.20 4.54
CA LEU A 265 -14.43 -20.96 3.42
C LEU A 265 -14.88 -21.74 2.19
N GLU A 266 -14.66 -21.18 1.00
CA GLU A 266 -15.00 -21.77 -0.29
C GLU A 266 -13.74 -21.84 -1.15
N PHE A 267 -13.49 -23.02 -1.73
CA PHE A 267 -12.31 -23.30 -2.56
C PHE A 267 -12.68 -24.00 -3.88
N TYR A 268 -13.98 -24.17 -4.16
CA TYR A 268 -14.51 -24.76 -5.40
C TYR A 268 -13.88 -26.11 -5.74
N GLY A 269 -13.65 -26.94 -4.72
CA GLY A 269 -13.02 -28.25 -4.84
C GLY A 269 -11.48 -28.26 -4.82
N ASP A 270 -10.81 -27.11 -4.78
CA ASP A 270 -9.34 -27.02 -4.67
C ASP A 270 -8.87 -27.21 -3.22
N ALA A 271 -8.83 -28.47 -2.78
CA ALA A 271 -8.39 -28.81 -1.43
C ALA A 271 -6.92 -28.43 -1.15
N ILE A 272 -6.09 -28.23 -2.18
CA ILE A 272 -4.69 -27.80 -2.01
C ILE A 272 -4.66 -26.31 -1.61
N ALA A 273 -5.49 -25.46 -2.23
CA ALA A 273 -5.67 -24.07 -1.82
C ALA A 273 -6.13 -23.99 -0.36
N GLY A 274 -7.15 -24.79 -0.01
CA GLY A 274 -7.70 -24.84 1.34
C GLY A 274 -6.65 -25.18 2.40
N ARG A 275 -5.85 -26.24 2.17
CA ARG A 275 -4.77 -26.61 3.09
C ARG A 275 -3.70 -25.52 3.23
N ALA A 276 -3.28 -24.90 2.13
CA ALA A 276 -2.28 -23.83 2.17
C ALA A 276 -2.77 -22.62 3.00
N PHE A 277 -4.05 -22.26 2.88
CA PHE A 277 -4.66 -21.22 3.69
C PHE A 277 -4.73 -21.59 5.18
N SER A 278 -5.22 -22.79 5.51
CA SER A 278 -5.29 -23.26 6.90
C SER A 278 -3.90 -23.29 7.57
N THR A 279 -2.89 -23.86 6.90
CA THR A 279 -1.51 -23.87 7.42
C THR A 279 -0.94 -22.46 7.60
N THR A 280 -1.26 -21.54 6.68
CA THR A 280 -0.90 -20.13 6.86
C THR A 280 -1.53 -19.57 8.13
N LEU A 281 -2.85 -19.72 8.30
CA LEU A 281 -3.56 -19.17 9.45
C LEU A 281 -3.06 -19.73 10.79
N ASP A 282 -2.78 -21.03 10.85
CA ASP A 282 -2.17 -21.68 12.01
C ASP A 282 -0.82 -21.04 12.34
N THR A 283 0.05 -20.88 11.34
CA THR A 283 1.36 -20.24 11.48
C THR A 283 1.24 -18.81 12.00
N LEU A 284 0.30 -18.02 11.46
CA LEU A 284 0.08 -16.64 11.90
C LEU A 284 -0.39 -16.58 13.36
N THR A 285 -1.33 -17.44 13.73
CA THR A 285 -1.90 -17.48 15.07
C THR A 285 -0.84 -17.88 16.09
N THR A 286 -0.02 -18.89 15.76
CA THR A 286 1.06 -19.39 16.63
C THR A 286 2.20 -18.38 16.78
N HIS A 287 2.70 -17.81 15.68
CA HIS A 287 3.94 -17.01 15.70
C HIS A 287 3.73 -15.51 15.88
N LEU A 288 2.57 -14.96 15.50
CA LEU A 288 2.26 -13.53 15.67
C LEU A 288 1.28 -13.25 16.82
N HIS A 289 0.81 -14.30 17.51
CA HIS A 289 -0.14 -14.23 18.62
C HIS A 289 -1.40 -13.41 18.28
N LEU A 290 -1.95 -13.67 17.09
CA LEU A 290 -3.11 -12.94 16.58
C LEU A 290 -4.40 -13.57 17.10
N PRO A 291 -5.24 -12.87 17.87
CA PRO A 291 -6.54 -13.37 18.27
C PRO A 291 -7.47 -13.42 17.05
N THR A 292 -7.90 -14.62 16.67
CA THR A 292 -8.81 -14.86 15.56
C THR A 292 -10.25 -15.05 16.04
N GLN A 293 -11.22 -14.51 15.29
CA GLN A 293 -12.64 -14.79 15.46
C GLN A 293 -13.28 -15.19 14.13
N ALA A 294 -14.21 -16.13 14.19
CA ALA A 294 -15.04 -16.51 13.06
C ALA A 294 -16.04 -15.39 12.75
N ILE A 295 -16.20 -15.06 11.47
CA ILE A 295 -17.09 -14.00 11.01
C ILE A 295 -18.11 -14.54 10.01
N ASP A 296 -19.36 -14.09 10.14
CA ASP A 296 -20.39 -14.35 9.14
C ASP A 296 -20.06 -13.55 7.86
N PHE A 297 -19.82 -14.27 6.78
CA PHE A 297 -19.39 -13.72 5.50
C PHE A 297 -20.57 -13.43 4.56
N GLU A 298 -21.80 -13.85 4.90
CA GLU A 298 -22.98 -13.64 4.05
C GLU A 298 -23.23 -12.17 3.69
N PRO A 299 -23.14 -11.19 4.62
CA PRO A 299 -23.34 -9.79 4.26
C PRO A 299 -22.32 -9.28 3.21
N LEU A 300 -21.06 -9.74 3.30
CA LEU A 300 -20.02 -9.35 2.33
C LEU A 300 -20.24 -10.01 0.96
N LYS A 301 -20.82 -11.21 0.92
CA LYS A 301 -21.26 -11.83 -0.33
C LYS A 301 -22.45 -11.12 -0.96
N ALA A 302 -23.42 -10.68 -0.16
CA ALA A 302 -24.54 -9.89 -0.65
C ALA A 302 -24.07 -8.58 -1.31
N VAL A 303 -23.05 -7.92 -0.73
CA VAL A 303 -22.41 -6.76 -1.36
C VAL A 303 -21.74 -7.15 -2.68
N SER A 304 -21.03 -8.28 -2.70
CA SER A 304 -20.36 -8.76 -3.92
C SER A 304 -21.33 -9.01 -5.07
N ALA A 305 -22.55 -9.48 -4.79
CA ALA A 305 -23.58 -9.69 -5.79
C ALA A 305 -24.03 -8.38 -6.46
N LEU A 306 -24.09 -7.27 -5.72
CA LEU A 306 -24.46 -5.95 -6.29
C LEU A 306 -23.51 -5.48 -7.40
N LEU A 307 -22.25 -5.95 -7.40
CA LEU A 307 -21.26 -5.52 -8.38
C LEU A 307 -21.54 -6.04 -9.80
N TYR A 308 -21.91 -7.32 -9.93
CA TYR A 308 -22.03 -8.01 -11.23
C TYR A 308 -23.46 -8.46 -11.57
N ASP A 309 -24.30 -8.68 -10.55
CA ASP A 309 -25.73 -8.96 -10.71
C ASP A 309 -26.59 -7.72 -10.44
N GLY A 310 -25.95 -6.61 -10.03
CA GLY A 310 -26.57 -5.31 -9.84
C GLY A 310 -26.09 -4.24 -10.83
N PRO A 311 -26.47 -2.97 -10.59
CA PRO A 311 -26.37 -1.91 -11.59
C PRO A 311 -24.95 -1.37 -11.79
N TRP A 312 -23.95 -1.78 -11.01
CA TRP A 312 -22.57 -1.24 -11.13
C TRP A 312 -21.87 -1.61 -12.45
N VAL A 313 -22.32 -2.66 -13.14
CA VAL A 313 -21.86 -2.97 -14.49
C VAL A 313 -22.15 -1.81 -15.47
N ALA A 314 -23.14 -0.96 -15.19
CA ALA A 314 -23.44 0.23 -15.98
C ALA A 314 -22.31 1.27 -15.96
N GLU A 315 -21.44 1.29 -14.94
CA GLU A 315 -20.27 2.19 -14.97
C GLU A 315 -19.27 1.80 -16.08
N ARG A 316 -19.12 0.51 -16.38
CA ARG A 316 -18.29 0.04 -17.50
C ARG A 316 -18.88 0.49 -18.83
N ARG A 317 -20.19 0.33 -18.97
CA ARG A 317 -20.93 0.78 -20.16
C ARG A 317 -20.83 2.30 -20.34
N ALA A 318 -20.96 3.07 -19.27
CA ALA A 318 -20.81 4.51 -19.28
C ALA A 318 -19.38 4.96 -19.64
N ALA A 319 -18.36 4.25 -19.16
CA ALA A 319 -16.96 4.55 -19.47
C ALA A 319 -16.63 4.37 -20.96
N LEU A 320 -17.22 3.36 -21.62
CA LEU A 320 -17.06 3.16 -23.07
C LEU A 320 -17.95 4.09 -23.91
N GLY A 321 -19.06 4.59 -23.36
CA GLY A 321 -19.96 5.50 -24.06
C GLY A 321 -20.41 4.93 -25.41
N THR A 322 -20.29 5.73 -26.47
CA THR A 322 -20.67 5.33 -27.85
C THR A 322 -19.72 4.28 -28.45
N PHE A 323 -18.52 4.08 -27.90
CA PHE A 323 -17.58 3.06 -28.39
C PHE A 323 -18.18 1.66 -28.31
N PHE A 324 -18.91 1.37 -27.23
CA PHE A 324 -19.56 0.07 -27.04
C PHE A 324 -20.53 -0.28 -28.17
N GLU A 325 -21.24 0.71 -28.71
CA GLU A 325 -22.20 0.52 -29.81
C GLU A 325 -21.52 0.50 -31.18
N THR A 326 -20.60 1.45 -31.40
CA THR A 326 -20.00 1.70 -32.72
C THR A 326 -18.88 0.74 -33.08
N HIS A 327 -18.25 0.11 -32.08
CA HIS A 327 -17.08 -0.77 -32.25
C HIS A 327 -17.25 -2.08 -31.49
N HIS A 328 -18.49 -2.57 -31.35
CA HIS A 328 -18.82 -3.77 -30.58
C HIS A 328 -17.98 -5.00 -30.98
N GLU A 329 -17.67 -5.17 -32.28
CA GLU A 329 -16.87 -6.29 -32.79
C GLU A 329 -15.38 -6.25 -32.36
N ALA A 330 -14.88 -5.07 -31.97
CA ALA A 330 -13.51 -4.91 -31.44
C ALA A 330 -13.41 -5.28 -29.94
N ILE A 331 -14.55 -5.52 -29.29
CA ILE A 331 -14.63 -5.89 -27.88
C ILE A 331 -14.59 -7.42 -27.76
N ASP A 332 -13.75 -7.94 -26.88
CA ASP A 332 -13.73 -9.36 -26.52
C ASP A 332 -15.15 -9.83 -26.20
N ALA A 333 -15.59 -10.95 -26.79
CA ALA A 333 -16.98 -11.38 -26.73
C ALA A 333 -17.49 -11.62 -25.29
N VAL A 334 -16.61 -12.04 -24.37
CA VAL A 334 -16.96 -12.22 -22.96
C VAL A 334 -17.09 -10.86 -22.28
N VAL A 335 -16.15 -9.94 -22.54
CA VAL A 335 -16.20 -8.56 -22.03
C VAL A 335 -17.44 -7.83 -22.54
N ALA A 336 -17.75 -7.91 -23.84
CA ALA A 336 -18.94 -7.34 -24.45
C ALA A 336 -20.22 -7.87 -23.80
N LYS A 337 -20.32 -9.18 -23.61
CA LYS A 337 -21.46 -9.82 -22.92
C LYS A 337 -21.61 -9.34 -21.48
N VAL A 338 -20.51 -9.19 -20.74
CA VAL A 338 -20.53 -8.71 -19.35
C VAL A 338 -21.01 -7.25 -19.32
N ILE A 339 -20.42 -6.36 -20.12
CA ILE A 339 -20.78 -4.94 -20.16
C ILE A 339 -22.21 -4.75 -20.65
N GLY A 340 -22.66 -5.54 -21.62
CA GLY A 340 -24.02 -5.50 -22.17
C GLY A 340 -25.13 -5.81 -21.14
N LYS A 341 -24.81 -6.49 -20.02
CA LYS A 341 -25.78 -6.65 -18.91
C LYS A 341 -26.30 -5.32 -18.37
N ALA A 342 -25.56 -4.22 -18.56
CA ALA A 342 -25.98 -2.89 -18.16
C ALA A 342 -27.34 -2.47 -18.74
N GLU A 343 -27.71 -2.98 -19.91
CA GLU A 343 -28.99 -2.67 -20.58
C GLU A 343 -30.22 -3.17 -19.79
N GLN A 344 -30.02 -4.06 -18.83
CA GLN A 344 -31.09 -4.61 -17.98
C GLN A 344 -31.44 -3.71 -16.79
N PHE A 345 -30.64 -2.67 -16.52
CA PHE A 345 -30.78 -1.82 -15.34
C PHE A 345 -31.17 -0.40 -15.71
N SER A 346 -32.26 0.08 -15.11
CA SER A 346 -32.70 1.46 -15.21
C SER A 346 -31.96 2.37 -14.22
N ALA A 347 -32.17 3.68 -14.34
CA ALA A 347 -31.72 4.63 -13.31
C ALA A 347 -32.33 4.33 -11.93
N ALA A 348 -33.57 3.85 -11.88
CA ALA A 348 -34.20 3.45 -10.62
C ALA A 348 -33.49 2.25 -9.99
N ASP A 349 -33.07 1.27 -10.79
CA ASP A 349 -32.28 0.12 -10.32
C ASP A 349 -30.92 0.56 -9.80
N ALA A 350 -30.28 1.55 -10.46
CA ALA A 350 -29.04 2.15 -9.99
C ALA A 350 -29.19 2.76 -8.59
N PHE A 351 -30.24 3.56 -8.35
CA PHE A 351 -30.50 4.12 -7.02
C PHE A 351 -30.88 3.05 -5.99
N ASN A 352 -31.71 2.07 -6.36
CA ASN A 352 -32.07 0.96 -5.48
C ASN A 352 -30.83 0.13 -5.07
N GLY A 353 -29.90 -0.08 -6.00
CA GLY A 353 -28.61 -0.71 -5.71
C GLY A 353 -27.77 0.11 -4.72
N GLN A 354 -27.78 1.44 -4.83
CA GLN A 354 -27.11 2.32 -3.87
C GLN A 354 -27.76 2.27 -2.48
N TYR A 355 -29.09 2.21 -2.39
CA TYR A 355 -29.81 2.05 -1.13
C TYR A 355 -29.48 0.71 -0.46
N ALA A 356 -29.55 -0.38 -1.23
CA ALA A 356 -29.17 -1.71 -0.76
C ALA A 356 -27.72 -1.76 -0.27
N LEU A 357 -26.80 -1.12 -0.98
CA LEU A 357 -25.40 -1.00 -0.53
C LEU A 357 -25.28 -0.21 0.77
N ALA A 358 -26.04 0.88 0.95
CA ALA A 358 -26.02 1.69 2.16
C ALA A 358 -26.47 0.88 3.40
N ASP A 359 -27.49 0.03 3.24
CA ASP A 359 -27.96 -0.87 4.30
C ASP A 359 -26.90 -1.94 4.61
N LEU A 360 -26.35 -2.60 3.57
CA LEU A 360 -25.30 -3.61 3.74
C LEU A 360 -24.02 -3.05 4.38
N LYS A 361 -23.70 -1.77 4.15
CA LYS A 361 -22.57 -1.10 4.82
C LYS A 361 -22.72 -1.09 6.34
N ARG A 362 -23.94 -1.04 6.90
CA ARG A 362 -24.15 -1.11 8.36
C ARG A 362 -23.62 -2.42 8.94
N HIS A 363 -23.79 -3.53 8.22
CA HIS A 363 -23.26 -4.83 8.63
C HIS A 363 -21.74 -4.86 8.60
N ALA A 364 -21.13 -4.28 7.56
CA ALA A 364 -19.67 -4.18 7.47
C ALA A 364 -19.08 -3.32 8.61
N GLU A 365 -19.73 -2.21 8.96
CA GLU A 365 -19.29 -1.37 10.08
C GLU A 365 -19.45 -2.07 11.43
N ALA A 366 -20.55 -2.79 11.65
CA ALA A 366 -20.72 -3.60 12.84
C ALA A 366 -19.63 -4.69 12.94
N LEU A 367 -19.30 -5.34 11.82
CA LEU A 367 -18.20 -6.31 11.73
C LEU A 367 -16.86 -5.66 12.10
N PHE A 368 -16.46 -4.55 11.47
CA PHE A 368 -15.20 -3.86 11.80
C PHE A 368 -15.23 -3.13 13.16
N GLY A 369 -16.36 -3.11 13.87
CA GLY A 369 -16.41 -2.79 15.30
C GLY A 369 -15.80 -3.90 16.17
N THR A 370 -15.89 -5.16 15.73
CA THR A 370 -15.41 -6.34 16.48
C THR A 370 -14.04 -6.84 16.01
N ILE A 371 -13.67 -6.61 14.75
CA ILE A 371 -12.35 -6.93 14.16
C ILE A 371 -11.60 -5.67 13.74
N ASP A 372 -10.28 -5.74 13.67
CA ASP A 372 -9.46 -4.67 13.09
C ASP A 372 -9.03 -5.00 11.66
N ILE A 373 -8.81 -6.29 11.36
CA ILE A 373 -8.39 -6.80 10.05
C ILE A 373 -9.14 -8.09 9.75
N LEU A 374 -9.69 -8.20 8.54
CA LEU A 374 -10.22 -9.44 7.98
C LEU A 374 -9.13 -10.13 7.15
N ILE A 375 -8.90 -11.42 7.39
CA ILE A 375 -7.98 -12.25 6.60
C ILE A 375 -8.80 -13.27 5.80
N VAL A 376 -8.60 -13.26 4.48
CA VAL A 376 -9.22 -14.19 3.53
C VAL A 376 -8.16 -14.83 2.62
N PRO A 377 -8.43 -15.99 2.00
CA PRO A 377 -7.62 -16.47 0.89
C PRO A 377 -7.59 -15.41 -0.21
N THR A 378 -6.42 -15.14 -0.80
CA THR A 378 -6.35 -14.19 -1.94
C THR A 378 -7.14 -14.71 -3.14
N THR A 379 -7.12 -16.03 -3.35
CA THR A 379 -7.88 -16.71 -4.41
C THR A 379 -8.38 -18.05 -3.89
N PRO A 380 -9.61 -18.47 -4.24
CA PRO A 380 -10.16 -19.77 -3.80
C PRO A 380 -9.63 -20.95 -4.62
N THR A 381 -9.18 -20.71 -5.85
CA THR A 381 -8.64 -21.75 -6.76
C THR A 381 -7.68 -21.10 -7.76
N HIS A 382 -6.91 -21.91 -8.48
CA HIS A 382 -6.05 -21.46 -9.59
C HIS A 382 -6.42 -22.27 -10.85
N PRO A 383 -7.17 -21.71 -11.82
CA PRO A 383 -7.62 -22.46 -12.98
C PRO A 383 -6.56 -22.55 -14.10
N LEU A 384 -6.72 -23.55 -14.98
CA LEU A 384 -6.00 -23.62 -16.26
C LEU A 384 -6.59 -22.63 -17.26
N ILE A 385 -5.76 -22.12 -18.19
CA ILE A 385 -6.21 -21.23 -19.27
C ILE A 385 -7.31 -21.91 -20.10
N ALA A 386 -7.12 -23.19 -20.47
CA ALA A 386 -8.09 -23.96 -21.25
C ALA A 386 -9.46 -24.07 -20.54
N ASN A 387 -9.45 -24.24 -19.21
CA ASN A 387 -10.70 -24.32 -18.44
C ASN A 387 -11.42 -22.97 -18.43
N VAL A 388 -10.68 -21.86 -18.29
CA VAL A 388 -11.25 -20.51 -18.39
C VAL A 388 -11.81 -20.24 -19.78
N GLN A 389 -11.14 -20.68 -20.84
CA GLN A 389 -11.69 -20.54 -22.20
C GLN A 389 -12.99 -21.33 -22.40
N ALA A 390 -13.09 -22.54 -21.81
CA ALA A 390 -14.30 -23.36 -21.87
C ALA A 390 -15.44 -22.81 -21.00
N ASN A 391 -15.13 -22.17 -19.87
CA ASN A 391 -16.11 -21.62 -18.94
C ASN A 391 -15.71 -20.22 -18.41
N PRO A 392 -15.79 -19.19 -19.28
CA PRO A 392 -15.11 -17.90 -19.03
C PRO A 392 -15.78 -17.00 -18.01
N VAL A 393 -17.07 -17.21 -17.72
CA VAL A 393 -17.84 -16.37 -16.79
C VAL A 393 -17.82 -16.96 -15.38
N GLU A 394 -18.10 -18.25 -15.24
CA GLU A 394 -18.19 -18.90 -13.92
C GLU A 394 -16.82 -18.92 -13.23
N LEU A 395 -15.78 -19.40 -13.91
CA LEU A 395 -14.43 -19.49 -13.30
C LEU A 395 -13.88 -18.11 -12.94
N ASN A 396 -14.18 -17.08 -13.72
CA ASN A 396 -13.85 -15.71 -13.33
C ASN A 396 -14.61 -15.27 -12.07
N SER A 397 -15.88 -15.62 -11.96
CA SER A 397 -16.73 -15.25 -10.82
C SER A 397 -16.26 -15.93 -9.53
N GLN A 398 -15.83 -17.19 -9.63
CA GLN A 398 -15.21 -17.93 -8.53
C GLN A 398 -13.98 -17.18 -7.98
N LEU A 399 -13.10 -16.65 -8.85
CA LEU A 399 -11.94 -15.87 -8.40
C LEU A 399 -12.31 -14.58 -7.65
N GLY A 400 -13.52 -14.05 -7.85
CA GLY A 400 -14.02 -12.83 -7.21
C GLY A 400 -14.60 -13.02 -5.79
N TYR A 401 -14.71 -14.26 -5.32
CA TYR A 401 -15.43 -14.60 -4.07
C TYR A 401 -14.93 -13.81 -2.85
N TYR A 402 -13.62 -13.60 -2.75
CA TYR A 402 -12.98 -12.91 -1.62
C TYR A 402 -12.60 -11.45 -1.90
N THR A 403 -12.91 -10.92 -3.09
CA THR A 403 -12.37 -9.63 -3.54
C THR A 403 -13.41 -8.57 -3.90
N ASN A 404 -14.58 -8.97 -4.38
CA ASN A 404 -15.58 -8.08 -5.01
C ASN A 404 -16.18 -7.02 -4.06
N PHE A 405 -16.36 -7.34 -2.78
CA PHE A 405 -16.99 -6.43 -1.80
C PHE A 405 -16.11 -5.25 -1.38
N VAL A 406 -14.79 -5.38 -1.51
CA VAL A 406 -13.81 -4.51 -0.82
C VAL A 406 -13.99 -3.03 -1.18
N ASN A 407 -14.12 -2.71 -2.48
CA ASN A 407 -14.24 -1.32 -2.90
C ASN A 407 -15.65 -0.76 -2.65
N LEU A 408 -16.69 -1.58 -2.80
CA LEU A 408 -18.07 -1.18 -2.49
C LEU A 408 -18.23 -0.76 -1.02
N LEU A 409 -17.48 -1.40 -0.12
CA LEU A 409 -17.45 -1.11 1.32
C LEU A 409 -16.38 -0.09 1.74
N ASP A 410 -15.70 0.54 0.79
CA ASP A 410 -14.63 1.51 1.07
C ASP A 410 -13.51 0.97 1.98
N LEU A 411 -13.04 -0.23 1.66
CA LEU A 411 -11.96 -0.92 2.38
C LEU A 411 -10.63 -0.78 1.63
N CYS A 412 -9.51 -0.85 2.36
CA CYS A 412 -8.17 -1.06 1.81
C CYS A 412 -7.78 -2.55 1.93
N ALA A 413 -6.85 -3.00 1.08
CA ALA A 413 -6.41 -4.39 1.11
C ALA A 413 -4.93 -4.58 0.72
N LEU A 414 -4.32 -5.64 1.25
CA LEU A 414 -2.95 -6.05 0.94
C LEU A 414 -2.91 -7.57 0.74
N ALA A 415 -2.66 -8.01 -0.50
CA ALA A 415 -2.35 -9.41 -0.79
C ALA A 415 -0.88 -9.69 -0.45
N VAL A 416 -0.62 -10.72 0.34
CA VAL A 416 0.72 -11.11 0.80
C VAL A 416 0.95 -12.60 0.51
N PRO A 417 2.09 -12.98 -0.10
CA PRO A 417 2.47 -14.38 -0.27
C PRO A 417 2.73 -15.06 1.08
N CYS A 418 2.28 -16.30 1.23
CA CYS A 418 2.43 -17.08 2.45
C CYS A 418 2.87 -18.52 2.13
N GLN A 419 2.38 -19.50 2.90
CA GLN A 419 2.62 -20.91 2.68
C GLN A 419 2.33 -21.29 1.22
N ARG A 420 3.36 -21.75 0.52
CA ARG A 420 3.19 -22.29 -0.83
C ARG A 420 2.34 -23.55 -0.78
N ARG A 421 1.64 -23.78 -1.89
CA ARG A 421 0.82 -24.97 -2.09
C ARG A 421 1.70 -26.22 -2.18
N SER A 422 1.14 -27.38 -1.85
CA SER A 422 1.85 -28.66 -1.95
C SER A 422 2.18 -29.07 -3.39
N ASP A 423 1.54 -28.47 -4.39
CA ASP A 423 1.85 -28.62 -5.82
C ASP A 423 2.95 -27.65 -6.31
N GLY A 424 3.58 -26.92 -5.37
CA GLY A 424 4.66 -26.00 -5.64
C GLY A 424 4.22 -24.59 -6.03
N LEU A 425 2.95 -24.35 -6.33
CA LEU A 425 2.45 -23.04 -6.77
C LEU A 425 2.35 -22.02 -5.62
N PRO A 426 2.40 -20.70 -5.92
CA PRO A 426 2.17 -19.67 -4.92
C PRO A 426 0.76 -19.76 -4.31
N ALA A 427 0.67 -19.36 -3.04
CA ALA A 427 -0.58 -19.05 -2.36
C ALA A 427 -0.33 -17.94 -1.34
N GLY A 428 -1.40 -17.29 -0.89
CA GLY A 428 -1.30 -16.17 0.02
C GLY A 428 -2.64 -15.78 0.61
N VAL A 429 -2.59 -14.76 1.46
CA VAL A 429 -3.75 -14.17 2.10
C VAL A 429 -3.92 -12.74 1.65
N THR A 430 -5.15 -12.25 1.64
CA THR A 430 -5.44 -10.83 1.53
C THR A 430 -5.88 -10.32 2.89
N LEU A 431 -5.14 -9.33 3.40
CA LEU A 431 -5.50 -8.57 4.59
C LEU A 431 -6.44 -7.44 4.15
N ILE A 432 -7.57 -7.26 4.83
CA ILE A 432 -8.60 -6.27 4.47
C ILE A 432 -8.97 -5.47 5.72
N ALA A 433 -9.03 -4.15 5.60
CA ALA A 433 -9.39 -3.26 6.71
C ALA A 433 -10.12 -2.00 6.22
N PRO A 434 -10.77 -1.23 7.11
CA PRO A 434 -11.42 0.02 6.75
C PRO A 434 -10.47 1.03 6.08
N SER A 435 -11.02 1.93 5.25
CA SER A 435 -10.25 3.03 4.66
C SER A 435 -9.43 3.79 5.72
N GLY A 436 -8.17 4.08 5.39
CA GLY A 436 -7.19 4.70 6.28
C GLY A 436 -6.35 3.71 7.10
N ALA A 437 -6.66 2.42 7.06
CA ALA A 437 -5.88 1.37 7.72
C ALA A 437 -4.69 0.84 6.89
N ASP A 438 -4.36 1.45 5.73
CA ASP A 438 -3.34 0.97 4.80
C ASP A 438 -2.00 0.66 5.50
N ARG A 439 -1.59 1.54 6.43
CA ARG A 439 -0.35 1.35 7.21
C ARG A 439 -0.44 0.16 8.17
N ARG A 440 -1.60 -0.09 8.78
CA ARG A 440 -1.80 -1.26 9.66
C ARG A 440 -1.66 -2.55 8.84
N LEU A 441 -2.21 -2.56 7.62
CA LEU A 441 -2.06 -3.69 6.71
C LEU A 441 -0.60 -3.89 6.30
N ALA A 442 0.12 -2.83 5.98
CA ALA A 442 1.54 -2.91 5.63
C ALA A 442 2.41 -3.40 6.80
N GLU A 443 2.21 -2.91 8.03
CA GLU A 443 2.94 -3.37 9.21
C GLU A 443 2.70 -4.87 9.48
N LEU A 444 1.43 -5.30 9.45
CA LEU A 444 1.13 -6.72 9.62
C LEU A 444 1.65 -7.55 8.45
N GLY A 445 1.49 -7.06 7.21
CA GLY A 445 1.95 -7.73 6.00
C GLY A 445 3.47 -7.95 5.99
N ALA A 446 4.25 -6.97 6.43
CA ALA A 446 5.71 -7.10 6.56
C ALA A 446 6.09 -8.18 7.58
N ARG A 447 5.38 -8.26 8.72
CA ARG A 447 5.57 -9.31 9.72
C ARG A 447 5.18 -10.69 9.20
N ILE A 448 4.08 -10.80 8.45
CA ILE A 448 3.64 -12.04 7.81
C ILE A 448 4.69 -12.50 6.80
N GLN A 449 5.13 -11.60 5.92
CA GLN A 449 6.13 -11.91 4.91
C GLN A 449 7.43 -12.43 5.52
N ALA A 450 7.90 -11.83 6.62
CA ALA A 450 9.10 -12.28 7.33
C ALA A 450 8.99 -13.73 7.84
N LEU A 451 7.80 -14.21 8.20
CA LEU A 451 7.60 -15.61 8.65
C LEU A 451 7.74 -16.63 7.51
N PHE A 452 7.46 -16.23 6.28
CA PHE A 452 7.45 -17.12 5.11
C PHE A 452 8.64 -16.88 4.16
N ALA A 453 9.57 -16.02 4.53
CA ALA A 453 10.79 -15.80 3.77
C ALA A 453 11.73 -17.03 3.91
N ASN A 454 12.06 -17.69 2.80
CA ASN A 454 12.94 -18.87 2.75
C ASN A 454 14.44 -18.53 2.97
N ALA A 455 14.79 -17.68 3.93
CA ALA A 455 16.18 -17.29 4.21
C ALA A 455 16.61 -17.68 5.64
N PRO A 456 17.80 -18.27 5.84
CA PRO A 456 18.38 -18.51 7.17
C PRO A 456 18.55 -17.23 8.03
N GLU A 457 18.50 -16.06 7.39
CA GLU A 457 18.63 -14.74 8.03
C GLU A 457 17.30 -14.16 8.55
N ALA A 458 16.15 -14.79 8.25
CA ALA A 458 14.83 -14.29 8.66
C ALA A 458 14.60 -14.33 10.18
N SER A 459 15.38 -15.12 10.93
CA SER A 459 15.24 -15.20 12.39
C SER A 459 15.84 -14.01 13.15
N ALA A 460 16.53 -13.09 12.46
CA ALA A 460 17.16 -11.90 13.05
C ALA A 460 16.70 -10.57 12.43
N ALA A 461 15.78 -10.58 11.46
CA ALA A 461 15.33 -9.36 10.80
C ALA A 461 14.47 -8.53 11.77
N THR A 462 14.99 -7.35 12.16
CA THR A 462 14.20 -6.34 12.86
C THR A 462 13.01 -5.97 11.97
N PRO A 463 11.76 -5.90 12.48
CA PRO A 463 10.62 -5.54 11.65
C PRO A 463 10.88 -4.21 10.96
N THR A 464 10.80 -4.20 9.62
CA THR A 464 10.93 -2.98 8.82
C THR A 464 9.84 -2.02 9.25
N LEU A 465 10.21 -0.90 9.85
CA LEU A 465 9.27 0.14 10.26
C LEU A 465 8.60 0.72 9.01
N ILE A 466 7.29 0.59 8.89
CA ILE A 466 6.55 1.18 7.79
C ILE A 466 6.29 2.65 8.13
N PRO A 467 6.91 3.63 7.42
CA PRO A 467 6.71 5.03 7.72
C PRO A 467 5.27 5.47 7.38
N PRO A 468 4.69 6.45 8.07
CA PRO A 468 3.37 6.96 7.70
C PRO A 468 3.38 7.57 6.29
N LEU A 469 2.23 7.53 5.62
CA LEU A 469 2.01 8.28 4.39
C LEU A 469 2.10 9.79 4.65
N PRO A 470 2.45 10.61 3.64
CA PRO A 470 2.41 12.06 3.76
C PRO A 470 1.04 12.56 4.21
N PHE A 471 1.00 13.52 5.15
CA PHE A 471 -0.25 14.11 5.58
C PHE A 471 -0.89 14.92 4.45
N GLN A 472 -2.19 14.71 4.27
CA GLN A 472 -3.02 15.50 3.37
C GLN A 472 -4.04 16.35 4.16
N GLU A 473 -3.79 16.49 5.47
CA GLU A 473 -4.60 17.19 6.45
C GLU A 473 -3.72 18.13 7.31
N PRO A 474 -4.29 19.17 7.96
CA PRO A 474 -3.54 20.03 8.87
C PRO A 474 -2.91 19.26 10.04
N THR A 475 -1.67 19.61 10.37
CA THR A 475 -0.90 19.01 11.47
C THR A 475 -0.39 20.07 12.44
N ILE A 476 0.07 19.61 13.60
CA ILE A 476 0.82 20.40 14.57
C ILE A 476 2.17 19.74 14.85
N THR A 477 3.23 20.54 14.89
CA THR A 477 4.54 20.07 15.37
C THR A 477 4.54 20.03 16.89
N LEU A 478 4.76 18.83 17.41
CA LEU A 478 4.84 18.51 18.83
C LEU A 478 6.24 17.99 19.16
N ALA A 479 6.92 18.65 20.09
CA ALA A 479 8.16 18.21 20.69
C ALA A 479 7.89 17.29 21.87
N VAL A 480 8.50 16.10 21.84
CA VAL A 480 8.48 15.13 22.94
C VAL A 480 9.88 14.94 23.51
N VAL A 481 9.95 14.74 24.83
CA VAL A 481 11.21 14.80 25.59
C VAL A 481 11.40 13.60 26.55
N GLY A 482 10.41 12.72 26.63
CA GLY A 482 10.33 11.71 27.68
C GLY A 482 9.77 10.37 27.21
N ALA A 483 8.77 9.86 27.93
CA ALA A 483 8.18 8.54 27.69
C ALA A 483 7.57 8.35 26.27
N HIS A 484 7.36 9.43 25.51
CA HIS A 484 6.88 9.42 24.13
C HIS A 484 7.98 9.39 23.06
N LEU A 485 9.27 9.50 23.41
CA LEU A 485 10.37 9.36 22.46
C LEU A 485 10.34 7.95 21.81
N ARG A 486 10.89 7.79 20.60
CA ARG A 486 10.97 6.46 19.96
C ARG A 486 11.64 5.43 20.89
N GLY A 487 11.07 4.24 20.95
CA GLY A 487 11.53 3.16 21.84
C GLY A 487 11.16 3.33 23.33
N GLN A 488 10.45 4.40 23.70
CA GLN A 488 9.97 4.64 25.07
C GLN A 488 8.51 4.16 25.25
N PRO A 489 8.07 3.87 26.51
CA PRO A 489 6.85 3.11 26.78
C PRO A 489 5.53 3.76 26.37
N LEU A 490 5.50 5.06 26.05
CA LEU A 490 4.29 5.79 25.61
C LEU A 490 4.34 6.23 24.15
N ASN A 491 5.38 5.88 23.38
CA ASN A 491 5.45 6.25 21.96
C ASN A 491 4.26 5.72 21.14
N TRP A 492 3.64 4.61 21.57
CA TRP A 492 2.44 4.06 20.93
C TRP A 492 1.29 5.06 20.84
N GLN A 493 1.15 6.01 21.79
CA GLN A 493 0.10 7.04 21.74
C GLN A 493 0.27 7.98 20.54
N LEU A 494 1.52 8.30 20.17
CA LEU A 494 1.81 9.06 18.94
C LEU A 494 1.51 8.22 17.70
N GLN A 495 1.87 6.94 17.72
CA GLN A 495 1.63 6.03 16.58
C GLN A 495 0.13 5.80 16.33
N GLU A 496 -0.67 5.66 17.38
CA GLU A 496 -2.13 5.52 17.33
C GLU A 496 -2.81 6.82 16.89
N ALA A 497 -2.29 7.96 17.32
CA ALA A 497 -2.74 9.28 16.82
C ALA A 497 -2.40 9.52 15.34
N GLY A 498 -1.66 8.60 14.70
CA GLY A 498 -1.22 8.72 13.30
C GLY A 498 -0.06 9.69 13.11
N ALA A 499 0.70 10.01 14.17
CA ALA A 499 1.78 10.97 14.13
C ALA A 499 2.98 10.45 13.31
N ARG A 500 3.75 11.41 12.78
CA ARG A 500 4.97 11.18 12.00
C ARG A 500 6.17 11.78 12.69
N PHE A 501 7.23 10.98 12.84
CA PHE A 501 8.52 11.47 13.27
C PHE A 501 9.11 12.41 12.20
N VAL A 502 9.58 13.58 12.62
CA VAL A 502 10.20 14.59 11.74
C VAL A 502 11.71 14.54 11.89
N LYS A 503 12.23 14.85 13.08
CA LYS A 503 13.66 14.89 13.38
C LYS A 503 13.93 14.78 14.88
N ALA A 504 15.11 14.30 15.23
CA ALA A 504 15.69 14.49 16.55
C ALA A 504 16.45 15.83 16.56
N THR A 505 16.30 16.61 17.63
CA THR A 505 16.93 17.93 17.77
C THR A 505 17.06 18.30 19.25
N HIS A 506 17.36 19.56 19.55
CA HIS A 506 17.41 20.10 20.90
C HIS A 506 16.47 21.29 21.07
N THR A 507 16.05 21.54 22.31
CA THR A 507 15.53 22.84 22.72
C THR A 507 16.61 23.92 22.59
N ALA A 508 16.23 25.19 22.63
CA ALA A 508 17.15 26.28 22.93
C ALA A 508 17.77 26.11 24.33
N PRO A 509 18.82 26.87 24.69
CA PRO A 509 19.24 27.01 26.09
C PRO A 509 18.11 27.56 26.98
N GLY A 510 18.22 27.39 28.29
CA GLY A 510 17.19 27.84 29.24
C GLY A 510 16.09 26.82 29.54
N TYR A 511 16.38 25.53 29.42
CA TYR A 511 15.51 24.46 29.90
C TYR A 511 16.21 23.62 30.96
N LYS A 512 15.43 23.16 31.94
CA LYS A 512 15.84 22.11 32.88
C LYS A 512 14.97 20.88 32.68
N LEU A 513 15.57 19.71 32.89
CA LEU A 513 14.88 18.44 32.78
C LEU A 513 14.96 17.73 34.13
N TYR A 514 13.82 17.27 34.62
CA TYR A 514 13.72 16.55 35.89
C TYR A 514 13.16 15.15 35.67
N ALA A 515 13.69 14.14 36.36
CA ALA A 515 13.03 12.85 36.48
C ALA A 515 11.98 12.95 37.60
N LEU A 516 10.69 12.83 37.25
CA LEU A 516 9.60 13.06 38.20
C LEU A 516 9.45 11.87 39.16
N ALA A 517 9.34 12.16 40.45
CA ALA A 517 9.07 11.16 41.47
C ALA A 517 7.68 10.53 41.31
N ASN A 518 7.55 9.25 41.69
CA ASN A 518 6.27 8.55 41.80
C ASN A 518 5.44 8.50 40.50
N THR A 519 6.09 8.56 39.33
CA THR A 519 5.42 8.45 38.04
C THR A 519 5.51 7.04 37.45
N GLN A 520 4.40 6.53 36.91
CA GLN A 520 4.33 5.28 36.15
C GLN A 520 3.69 5.54 34.77
N PRO A 521 4.32 5.13 33.65
CA PRO A 521 5.75 4.79 33.57
C PRO A 521 6.64 5.98 34.01
N PRO A 522 7.91 5.74 34.38
CA PRO A 522 8.86 6.83 34.67
C PRO A 522 8.87 7.84 33.52
N LYS A 523 8.74 9.12 33.86
CA LYS A 523 8.67 10.19 32.86
C LYS A 523 9.34 11.46 33.37
N PRO A 524 9.91 12.27 32.47
CA PRO A 524 10.52 13.54 32.86
C PRO A 524 9.53 14.71 32.82
N GLY A 525 9.86 15.76 33.58
CA GLY A 525 9.25 17.08 33.51
C GLY A 525 10.22 18.08 32.89
N LEU A 526 9.82 18.74 31.82
CA LEU A 526 10.61 19.81 31.18
C LEU A 526 10.11 21.16 31.68
N VAL A 527 11.01 21.97 32.21
CA VAL A 527 10.69 23.28 32.79
C VAL A 527 11.54 24.36 32.14
N ARG A 528 10.90 25.50 31.83
CA ARG A 528 11.61 26.67 31.30
C ARG A 528 12.31 27.38 32.45
N ALA A 529 13.61 27.60 32.30
CA ALA A 529 14.47 28.34 33.22
C ALA A 529 15.06 29.58 32.53
N THR A 530 15.87 30.35 33.25
CA THR A 530 16.68 31.40 32.62
C THR A 530 17.78 30.77 31.75
N GLN A 531 18.23 31.46 30.70
CA GLN A 531 19.28 30.93 29.80
C GLN A 531 20.59 30.60 30.53
N GLN A 532 20.88 31.27 31.65
CA GLN A 532 22.06 31.01 32.46
C GLN A 532 21.94 29.74 33.32
N GLN A 533 20.72 29.27 33.58
CA GLN A 533 20.43 28.16 34.50
C GLN A 533 19.94 26.89 33.80
N GLY A 534 19.66 26.94 32.50
CA GLY A 534 19.15 25.81 31.72
C GLY A 534 20.02 25.48 30.52
N GLN A 535 19.98 24.24 30.08
CA GLN A 535 20.76 23.70 28.97
C GLN A 535 19.85 23.33 27.79
N PRO A 536 20.39 23.18 26.57
CA PRO A 536 19.70 22.50 25.48
C PRO A 536 19.38 21.05 25.87
N ILE A 537 18.11 20.65 25.72
CA ILE A 537 17.64 19.30 26.04
C ILE A 537 17.28 18.58 24.75
N ALA A 538 17.74 17.33 24.60
CA ALA A 538 17.44 16.46 23.48
C ALA A 538 15.94 16.13 23.42
N ILE A 539 15.33 16.32 22.25
CA ILE A 539 13.91 16.13 21.97
C ILE A 539 13.71 15.49 20.60
N GLU A 540 12.52 14.93 20.38
CA GLU A 540 12.06 14.54 19.05
C GLU A 540 10.87 15.40 18.63
N LEU A 541 10.87 15.84 17.38
CA LEU A 541 9.75 16.53 16.77
C LEU A 541 8.88 15.54 16.02
N TRP A 542 7.57 15.63 16.29
CA TRP A 542 6.54 14.83 15.65
C TRP A 542 5.49 15.74 15.05
N GLU A 543 5.02 15.41 13.86
CA GLU A 543 3.80 15.99 13.31
C GLU A 543 2.61 15.13 13.72
N VAL A 544 1.64 15.76 14.37
CA VAL A 544 0.40 15.11 14.82
C VAL A 544 -0.77 15.71 14.05
N PRO A 545 -1.68 14.90 13.47
CA PRO A 545 -2.91 15.41 12.86
C PRO A 545 -3.73 16.25 13.85
N LEU A 546 -4.25 17.41 13.41
CA LEU A 546 -5.05 18.25 14.31
C LEU A 546 -6.30 17.52 14.81
N ARG A 547 -6.90 16.65 14.00
CA ARG A 547 -8.08 15.86 14.38
C ARG A 547 -7.85 14.90 15.55
N SER A 548 -6.62 14.43 15.76
CA SER A 548 -6.28 13.47 16.83
C SER A 548 -5.60 14.15 18.02
N PHE A 549 -5.20 15.42 17.88
CA PHE A 549 -4.47 16.15 18.90
C PHE A 549 -5.27 16.31 20.20
N GLY A 550 -6.57 16.58 20.13
CA GLY A 550 -7.41 16.70 21.33
C GLY A 550 -7.45 15.42 22.17
N GLN A 551 -7.60 14.27 21.52
CA GLN A 551 -7.55 12.97 22.20
C GLN A 551 -6.16 12.69 22.78
N PHE A 552 -5.10 12.98 22.03
CA PHE A 552 -3.73 12.83 22.52
C PHE A 552 -3.47 13.66 23.79
N VAL A 553 -3.95 14.90 23.83
CA VAL A 553 -3.80 15.79 25.01
C VAL A 553 -4.64 15.30 26.20
N ALA A 554 -5.83 14.74 25.96
CA ALA A 554 -6.65 14.17 27.03
C ALA A 554 -5.95 13.03 27.79
N ASP A 555 -5.03 12.31 27.12
CA ASP A 555 -4.23 11.24 27.70
C ASP A 555 -2.94 11.73 28.39
N VAL A 556 -2.72 13.04 28.50
CA VAL A 556 -1.60 13.65 29.22
C VAL A 556 -2.06 14.03 30.63
N PRO A 557 -1.75 13.21 31.67
CA PRO A 557 -2.17 13.52 33.03
C PRO A 557 -1.28 14.58 33.67
N ALA A 558 -1.84 15.24 34.69
CA ALA A 558 -1.05 16.03 35.64
C ALA A 558 0.13 15.20 36.18
N PRO A 559 1.30 15.81 36.43
CA PRO A 559 1.58 17.26 36.37
C PRO A 559 2.10 17.73 34.99
N LEU A 560 1.93 16.92 33.95
CA LEU A 560 2.37 17.28 32.60
C LEU A 560 1.29 18.09 31.88
N GLY A 561 1.73 18.95 30.96
CA GLY A 561 0.85 19.67 30.04
C GLY A 561 1.52 19.89 28.70
N ILE A 562 0.76 20.42 27.73
CA ILE A 562 1.31 20.82 26.43
C ILE A 562 1.38 22.35 26.36
N GLY A 563 2.61 22.86 26.31
CA GLY A 563 2.92 24.28 26.22
C GLY A 563 3.65 24.63 24.93
N THR A 564 4.40 25.73 24.95
CA THR A 564 5.24 26.17 23.82
C THR A 564 6.72 26.07 24.19
N LEU A 565 7.48 25.35 23.39
CA LEU A 565 8.93 25.19 23.50
C LEU A 565 9.65 25.99 22.43
N GLN A 566 10.85 26.48 22.73
CA GLN A 566 11.76 27.10 21.78
C GLN A 566 12.85 26.10 21.39
N LEU A 567 13.08 25.94 20.10
CA LEU A 567 14.07 25.03 19.52
C LEU A 567 15.44 25.70 19.42
N ALA A 568 16.49 24.90 19.28
CA ALA A 568 17.85 25.40 19.06
C ALA A 568 18.00 26.25 17.78
N ASP A 569 17.12 26.04 16.79
CA ASP A 569 17.06 26.83 15.55
C ASP A 569 16.18 28.10 15.67
N GLY A 570 15.72 28.44 16.89
CA GLY A 570 14.95 29.64 17.20
C GLY A 570 13.44 29.50 17.01
N HIS A 571 12.96 28.47 16.31
CA HIS A 571 11.52 28.26 16.11
C HIS A 571 10.80 27.90 17.40
N SER A 572 9.52 28.24 17.48
CA SER A 572 8.63 27.82 18.57
C SER A 572 7.68 26.72 18.11
N VAL A 573 7.56 25.66 18.90
CA VAL A 573 6.68 24.51 18.65
C VAL A 573 5.86 24.16 19.89
N LYS A 574 4.81 23.36 19.75
CA LYS A 574 4.16 22.77 20.93
C LYS A 574 5.04 21.69 21.52
N GLY A 575 4.96 21.47 22.82
CA GLY A 575 5.72 20.40 23.47
C GLY A 575 5.33 20.19 24.92
N PHE A 576 5.80 19.07 25.47
CA PHE A 576 5.57 18.73 26.86
C PHE A 576 6.23 19.76 27.79
N ILE A 577 5.46 20.24 28.75
CA ILE A 577 5.89 21.07 29.88
C ILE A 577 5.46 20.39 31.17
N CYS A 578 6.01 20.85 32.28
CA CYS A 578 5.68 20.37 33.61
C CYS A 578 5.20 21.52 34.49
N GLU A 579 4.20 21.25 35.34
CA GLU A 579 3.78 22.18 36.38
C GLU A 579 4.92 22.43 37.38
N PRO A 580 5.09 23.67 37.88
CA PRO A 580 6.18 24.00 38.82
C PRO A 580 6.18 23.17 40.11
N SER A 581 5.00 22.81 40.63
CA SER A 581 4.83 22.00 41.85
C SER A 581 5.41 20.59 41.73
N ALA A 582 5.64 20.08 40.52
CA ALA A 582 6.19 18.75 40.32
C ALA A 582 7.72 18.71 40.31
N VAL A 583 8.38 19.86 40.43
CA VAL A 583 9.85 19.99 40.44
C VAL A 583 10.34 20.94 41.55
N ASP A 584 9.50 21.23 42.53
CA ASP A 584 9.95 21.96 43.72
C ASP A 584 10.89 21.09 44.58
N ASP A 585 11.55 21.71 45.55
CA ASP A 585 12.58 21.04 46.36
C ASP A 585 12.01 19.86 47.18
N ASP A 586 10.71 19.86 47.47
CA ASP A 586 10.03 18.83 48.27
C ASP A 586 9.36 17.73 47.40
N SER A 587 9.27 17.92 46.08
CA SER A 587 8.62 17.00 45.14
C SER A 587 9.31 15.64 45.02
N GLY A 588 10.60 15.56 45.39
CA GLY A 588 11.46 14.40 45.17
C GLY A 588 11.90 14.21 43.72
N ALA A 589 11.61 15.16 42.82
CA ALA A 589 12.08 15.11 41.45
C ALA A 589 13.60 15.33 41.38
N LEU A 590 14.29 14.54 40.55
CA LEU A 590 15.74 14.64 40.39
C LEU A 590 16.10 15.53 39.20
N ASP A 591 16.93 16.55 39.38
CA ASP A 591 17.47 17.34 38.27
C ASP A 591 18.42 16.48 37.42
N ILE A 592 17.98 16.17 36.20
CA ILE A 592 18.73 15.38 35.21
C ILE A 592 19.20 16.23 34.03
N THR A 593 19.16 17.56 34.16
CA THR A 593 19.69 18.50 33.16
C THR A 593 21.12 18.17 32.73
N PRO A 594 22.06 17.78 33.61
CA PRO A 594 23.44 17.45 33.22
C PRO A 594 23.58 16.28 32.24
N PHE A 595 22.58 15.42 32.11
CA PHE A 595 22.58 14.33 31.13
C PHE A 595 22.21 14.79 29.71
N GLY A 596 21.70 16.02 29.55
CA GLY A 596 21.28 16.59 28.27
C GLY A 596 20.00 15.99 27.67
N GLY A 597 19.41 14.95 28.29
CA GLY A 597 18.17 14.34 27.80
C GLY A 597 17.76 13.07 28.55
N TRP A 598 16.50 12.67 28.35
CA TRP A 598 15.89 11.52 29.04
C TRP A 598 16.57 10.18 28.74
N LEU A 599 16.89 9.92 27.47
CA LEU A 599 17.51 8.65 27.07
C LEU A 599 18.93 8.50 27.64
N ALA A 600 19.68 9.59 27.71
CA ALA A 600 21.03 9.59 28.30
C ALA A 600 20.99 9.32 29.81
N TYR A 601 20.02 9.92 30.52
CA TYR A 601 19.77 9.62 31.93
C TYR A 601 19.40 8.14 32.13
N LEU A 602 18.44 7.60 31.37
CA LEU A 602 18.07 6.18 31.46
C LEU A 602 19.25 5.24 31.17
N ALA A 603 20.16 5.64 30.27
CA ALA A 603 21.37 4.88 29.99
C ALA A 603 22.34 4.86 31.17
N SER A 604 22.41 5.93 31.98
CA SER A 604 23.27 5.96 33.19
C SER A 604 22.74 5.15 34.37
N LEU A 605 21.48 4.70 34.31
CA LEU A 605 20.88 3.84 35.33
C LEU A 605 21.12 2.35 35.06
N LYS A 606 21.65 2.01 33.88
CA LYS A 606 22.04 0.66 33.48
C LYS A 606 23.52 0.45 33.74
#